data_AF-A0A1Y3AQG1-F1
#
_entry.id   AF-A0A1Y3AQG1-F1
#
_cell.length_a   1.000
_cell.length_b   1.000
_cell.length_c   1.000
_cell.angle_alpha   90.00
_cell.angle_beta   90.00
_cell.angle_gamma   90.00
#
_symmetry.space_group_name_H-M   'P 1'
#
loop_
_entity.id
_entity.type
_entity.pdbx_description
1 polymer ?
#
loop_
_entity_poly.entity_id
_entity_poly.type
_entity_poly.pdbx_seq_one_letter_code
_entity_poly.pdbx_strand_id
1 'polypeptide(L)'
;MIPDQNSSLSPDFIIKIQSILMELGDDPFEIRLNNNYELMEDEYNESLKRWEILMEKINEKSVGRNNASLLLTDELRRAFDRQNAKTYVERSNKMYDSNQTVQRTQLFTVKMENFQLHLIADSSYDSYEKKVRLIKQIDVHSPFPEDILFSTIWCRQLFASIGVFIISLRDFSQPLLNAKKLYFKGVLLGAEQEACARARRTCEIDMGPNFARFKIQRSMTTMKFYHDIISNISSLIYTHGACWEPILQQVNLSFELIFRPSNDPSPSLTWWDKLRFLFHGSLKMNSKQISIVFHASLDPYNSTELIEFSFVNSTTQIDTGKIQILCDLDVFVHAASKYDECRIIHLPDVTITFNLNWDCSGNKNDHHSVMPCAQDKLPEYTCNQ
;
A
#
# COMPACT_ATOMS: atom_id res chain seq x y z
N MET A 1 -0.86 -41.13 9.61
CA MET A 1 -2.15 -41.06 10.33
C MET A 1 -3.22 -40.86 9.28
N ILE A 2 -4.15 -41.80 9.18
CA ILE A 2 -5.34 -41.69 8.33
C ILE A 2 -6.21 -40.60 8.98
N PRO A 3 -6.57 -39.49 8.31
CA PRO A 3 -7.43 -38.51 8.92
C PRO A 3 -8.87 -39.07 8.98
N ASP A 4 -9.46 -38.97 10.17
CA ASP A 4 -10.74 -39.53 10.56
C ASP A 4 -11.87 -39.29 9.53
N GLN A 5 -12.63 -40.36 9.27
CA GLN A 5 -13.89 -40.37 8.53
C GLN A 5 -15.04 -39.76 9.35
N ASN A 6 -14.90 -38.51 9.78
CA ASN A 6 -16.02 -37.70 10.27
C ASN A 6 -16.00 -36.39 9.49
N SER A 7 -16.58 -36.40 8.29
CA SER A 7 -16.70 -35.22 7.43
C SER A 7 -17.73 -34.24 7.98
N SER A 8 -17.41 -33.61 9.12
CA SER A 8 -18.06 -32.35 9.49
C SER A 8 -17.50 -31.29 8.56
N LEU A 9 -18.39 -30.69 7.76
CA LEU A 9 -18.05 -29.52 6.96
C LEU A 9 -17.32 -28.49 7.84
N SER A 10 -16.19 -28.01 7.34
CA SER A 10 -15.44 -26.94 7.99
C SER A 10 -16.35 -25.71 8.18
N PRO A 11 -16.28 -24.98 9.32
CA PRO A 11 -17.25 -23.94 9.64
C PRO A 11 -17.22 -22.80 8.63
N ASP A 12 -18.37 -22.15 8.44
CA ASP A 12 -18.49 -20.95 7.61
C ASP A 12 -17.99 -19.72 8.37
N PHE A 13 -17.34 -18.80 7.66
CA PHE A 13 -16.92 -17.52 8.22
C PHE A 13 -17.71 -16.40 7.61
N ILE A 14 -18.42 -15.65 8.45
CA ILE A 14 -19.16 -14.45 8.06
C ILE A 14 -18.62 -13.29 8.88
N ILE A 15 -17.94 -12.37 8.21
CA ILE A 15 -17.35 -11.18 8.82
C ILE A 15 -18.08 -9.97 8.24
N LYS A 16 -18.67 -9.15 9.11
CA LYS A 16 -19.33 -7.91 8.73
C LYS A 16 -18.73 -6.79 9.55
N ILE A 17 -18.14 -5.81 8.88
CA ILE A 17 -17.47 -4.68 9.52
C ILE A 17 -17.99 -3.40 8.88
N GLN A 18 -18.49 -2.49 9.71
CA GLN A 18 -19.05 -1.23 9.25
C GLN A 18 -17.98 -0.27 8.72
N SER A 19 -16.86 -0.16 9.44
CA SER A 19 -15.74 0.71 9.08
C SER A 19 -14.43 0.12 9.59
N ILE A 20 -13.39 0.15 8.77
CA ILE A 20 -12.01 -0.18 9.10
C ILE A 20 -11.16 1.02 8.74
N LEU A 21 -10.30 1.43 9.65
CA LEU A 21 -9.33 2.49 9.45
C LEU A 21 -7.98 1.98 9.93
N MET A 22 -7.03 1.92 9.01
CA MET A 22 -5.63 1.59 9.30
C MET A 22 -4.81 2.82 8.97
N GLU A 23 -4.00 3.27 9.93
CA GLU A 23 -3.17 4.46 9.80
C GLU A 23 -1.74 4.11 10.15
N LEU A 24 -0.82 4.48 9.27
CA LEU A 24 0.61 4.51 9.56
C LEU A 24 0.97 5.97 9.91
N GLY A 25 1.29 6.17 11.18
CA GLY A 25 1.67 7.48 11.70
C GLY A 25 3.14 7.81 11.46
N ASP A 26 3.45 9.10 11.37
CA ASP A 26 4.82 9.62 11.43
C ASP A 26 5.34 9.65 12.89
N ASP A 27 6.65 9.74 13.06
CA ASP A 27 7.26 9.76 14.38
C ASP A 27 6.85 11.06 15.15
N PRO A 28 6.35 10.95 16.40
CA PRO A 28 5.91 12.12 17.16
C PRO A 28 6.98 13.19 17.37
N PHE A 29 8.27 12.83 17.39
CA PHE A 29 9.36 13.78 17.52
C PHE A 29 9.62 14.51 16.19
N GLU A 30 9.63 13.81 15.06
CA GLU A 30 9.77 14.44 13.74
C GLU A 30 8.63 15.41 13.44
N ILE A 31 7.39 15.04 13.78
CA ILE A 31 6.23 15.93 13.65
C ILE A 31 6.43 17.22 14.45
N ARG A 32 6.92 17.12 15.69
CA ARG A 32 7.19 18.29 16.53
C ARG A 32 8.30 19.17 15.97
N LEU A 33 9.36 18.59 15.42
CA LEU A 33 10.43 19.34 14.77
C LEU A 33 9.91 20.10 13.56
N ASN A 34 9.12 19.46 12.69
CA ASN A 34 8.57 20.11 11.51
C ASN A 34 7.59 21.23 11.89
N ASN A 35 6.72 20.99 12.88
CA ASN A 35 5.81 22.01 13.40
C ASN A 35 6.55 23.24 13.95
N ASN A 36 7.65 23.02 14.67
CA ASN A 36 8.50 24.12 15.13
C ASN A 36 9.16 24.86 13.96
N TYR A 37 9.65 24.12 12.95
CA TYR A 37 10.27 24.70 11.76
C TYR A 37 9.30 25.60 10.98
N GLU A 38 8.10 25.11 10.68
CA GLU A 38 7.09 25.91 9.97
C GLU A 38 6.64 27.14 10.77
N LEU A 39 6.48 26.99 12.09
CA LEU A 39 6.19 28.14 12.95
C LEU A 39 7.33 29.17 12.94
N MET A 40 8.59 28.70 12.92
CA MET A 40 9.76 29.56 12.79
C MET A 40 9.81 30.27 11.44
N GLU A 41 9.43 29.60 10.35
CA GLU A 41 9.37 30.20 9.01
C GLU A 41 8.28 31.28 8.93
N ASP A 42 7.07 30.99 9.44
CA ASP A 42 5.97 31.97 9.52
C ASP A 42 6.39 33.19 10.37
N GLU A 43 6.96 32.95 11.55
CA GLU A 43 7.44 34.03 12.42
C GLU A 43 8.60 34.82 11.81
N TYR A 44 9.48 34.17 11.05
CA TYR A 44 10.54 34.86 10.32
C TYR A 44 9.94 35.83 9.29
N ASN A 45 9.01 35.36 8.47
CA ASN A 45 8.34 36.19 7.46
C ASN A 45 7.53 37.33 8.09
N GLU A 46 6.81 37.06 9.17
CA GLU A 46 6.08 38.09 9.92
C GLU A 46 7.03 39.08 10.62
N SER A 47 8.17 38.62 11.13
CA SER A 47 9.19 39.49 11.74
C SER A 47 9.79 40.45 10.71
N LEU A 48 10.00 40.02 9.46
CA LEU A 48 10.48 40.90 8.39
C LEU A 48 9.47 42.03 8.13
N LYS A 49 8.18 41.71 8.02
CA LYS A 49 7.11 42.73 7.86
C LYS A 49 7.08 43.70 9.04
N ARG A 50 7.16 43.19 10.27
CA ARG A 50 7.18 44.02 11.50
C ARG A 50 8.43 44.90 11.54
N TRP A 51 9.57 44.40 11.04
CA TRP A 51 10.83 45.14 10.97
C TRP A 51 10.77 46.27 9.94
N GLU A 52 10.21 46.03 8.76
CA GLU A 52 10.01 47.06 7.73
C GLU A 52 9.18 48.22 8.26
N ILE A 53 8.06 47.94 8.93
CA ILE A 53 7.20 48.96 9.55
C ILE A 53 7.95 49.73 10.65
N LEU A 54 8.79 49.04 11.44
CA LEU A 54 9.60 49.68 12.47
C LEU A 54 10.63 50.63 11.85
N MET A 55 11.31 50.20 10.78
CA MET A 55 12.30 51.01 10.06
C MET A 55 11.67 52.21 9.36
N GLU A 56 10.49 52.05 8.76
CA GLU A 56 9.72 53.15 8.18
C GLU A 56 9.41 54.22 9.24
N LYS A 57 8.89 53.81 10.42
CA LYS A 57 8.62 54.73 11.54
C LYS A 57 9.88 55.40 12.11
N ILE A 58 11.02 54.71 12.09
CA ILE A 58 12.31 55.29 12.52
C ILE A 58 12.76 56.34 11.50
N ASN A 59 12.63 56.05 10.21
CA ASN A 59 12.98 56.98 9.13
C ASN A 59 12.07 58.22 9.11
N GLU A 60 10.76 58.06 9.27
CA GLU A 60 9.82 59.18 9.40
C GLU A 60 10.20 60.12 10.55
N LYS A 61 10.62 59.55 11.70
CA LYS A 61 11.02 60.31 12.88
C LYS A 61 12.42 60.93 12.76
N SER A 62 13.32 60.33 11.98
CA SER A 62 14.69 60.84 11.80
C SER A 62 14.75 62.00 10.80
N VAL A 63 13.85 62.06 9.81
CA VAL A 63 13.74 63.19 8.87
C VAL A 63 13.37 64.51 9.56
N GLY A 64 12.78 64.46 10.77
CA GLY A 64 12.39 65.65 11.56
C GLY A 64 13.35 66.07 12.69
N ARG A 65 14.38 65.27 13.04
CA ARG A 65 15.31 65.56 14.15
C ARG A 65 16.72 65.08 13.80
N ASN A 66 17.71 65.98 13.90
CA ASN A 66 19.13 65.67 13.71
C ASN A 66 19.54 64.40 14.47
N ASN A 67 19.99 63.40 13.69
CA ASN A 67 20.63 62.14 14.06
C ASN A 67 20.01 61.41 15.27
N ALA A 68 19.16 60.42 14.99
CA ALA A 68 18.96 59.32 15.93
C ALA A 68 20.34 58.73 16.27
N SER A 69 20.71 58.70 17.56
CA SER A 69 22.00 58.14 17.96
C SER A 69 22.03 56.66 17.61
N LEU A 70 23.16 56.19 17.08
CA LEU A 70 23.39 54.76 16.76
C LEU A 70 23.02 53.85 17.95
N LEU A 71 23.22 54.33 19.18
CA LEU A 71 22.87 53.64 20.43
C LEU A 71 21.36 53.43 20.59
N LEU A 72 20.52 54.40 20.23
CA LEU A 72 19.07 54.29 20.32
C LEU A 72 18.52 53.28 19.29
N THR A 73 19.11 53.28 18.09
CA THR A 73 18.76 52.31 17.03
C THR A 73 19.15 50.89 17.43
N ASP A 74 20.31 50.70 18.05
CA ASP A 74 20.74 49.40 18.59
C ASP A 74 19.86 48.92 19.76
N GLU A 75 19.42 49.84 20.62
CA GLU A 75 18.52 49.51 21.73
C GLU A 75 17.13 49.09 21.22
N LEU A 76 16.59 49.80 20.23
CA LEU A 76 15.33 49.44 19.56
C LEU A 76 15.44 48.08 18.86
N ARG A 77 16.57 47.78 18.23
CA ARG A 77 16.82 46.47 17.61
C ARG A 77 16.83 45.35 18.64
N ARG A 78 17.54 45.51 19.76
CA ARG A 78 17.52 44.52 20.85
C ARG A 78 16.13 44.34 21.47
N ALA A 79 15.36 45.42 21.60
CA ALA A 79 13.98 45.34 22.09
C ALA A 79 13.08 44.59 21.11
N PHE A 80 13.25 44.81 19.81
CA PHE A 80 12.55 44.08 18.75
C PHE A 80 12.87 42.58 18.78
N ASP A 81 14.15 42.21 18.88
CA ASP A 81 14.58 40.81 18.95
C ASP A 81 13.99 40.09 20.19
N ARG A 82 13.96 40.77 21.34
CA ARG A 82 13.30 40.24 22.56
C ARG A 82 11.80 40.04 22.37
N GLN A 83 11.13 40.99 21.73
CA GLN A 83 9.70 40.90 21.48
C GLN A 83 9.37 39.77 20.49
N ASN A 84 10.18 39.58 19.45
CA ASN A 84 10.02 38.47 18.51
C ASN A 84 10.23 37.12 19.21
N ALA A 85 11.27 36.99 20.03
CA ALA A 85 11.52 35.78 20.80
C ALA A 85 10.34 35.44 21.74
N LYS A 86 9.78 36.45 22.41
CA LYS A 86 8.60 36.27 23.26
C LYS A 86 7.35 35.88 22.45
N THR A 87 7.13 36.52 21.31
CA THR A 87 6.01 36.23 20.40
C THR A 87 6.08 34.79 19.88
N TYR A 88 7.26 34.33 19.48
CA TYR A 88 7.48 32.95 19.06
C TYR A 88 7.13 31.94 20.16
N VAL A 89 7.61 32.15 21.39
CA VAL A 89 7.30 31.26 22.53
C VAL A 89 5.80 31.23 22.82
N GLU A 90 5.12 32.38 22.80
CA GLU A 90 3.68 32.46 23.00
C GLU A 90 2.88 31.73 21.91
N ARG A 91 3.28 31.86 20.63
CA ARG A 91 2.62 31.14 19.53
C ARG A 91 2.92 29.64 19.57
N SER A 92 4.14 29.24 19.92
CA SER A 92 4.52 27.83 20.08
C SER A 92 3.69 27.15 21.16
N ASN A 93 3.55 27.76 22.34
CA ASN A 93 2.70 27.22 23.41
C ASN A 93 1.24 27.10 22.95
N LYS A 94 0.67 28.14 22.31
CA LYS A 94 -0.70 28.09 21.77
C LYS A 94 -0.90 27.00 20.71
N MET A 95 0.11 26.76 19.86
CA MET A 95 0.06 25.72 18.83
C MET A 95 -0.05 24.33 19.47
N TYR A 96 0.71 24.06 20.53
CA TYR A 96 0.64 22.78 21.23
C TYR A 96 -0.58 22.64 22.14
N ASP A 97 -1.06 23.72 22.75
CA ASP A 97 -2.26 23.72 23.60
C ASP A 97 -3.56 23.48 22.80
N SER A 98 -3.58 23.89 21.53
CA SER A 98 -4.78 23.82 20.68
C SER A 98 -5.01 22.47 19.99
N ASN A 99 -4.16 21.46 20.21
CA ASN A 99 -4.20 20.16 19.52
C ASN A 99 -4.27 20.25 17.96
N GLN A 100 -3.94 21.40 17.37
CA GLN A 100 -3.86 21.56 15.90
C GLN A 100 -2.79 20.66 15.28
N THR A 101 -1.84 20.18 16.08
CA THR A 101 -0.76 19.27 15.71
C THR A 101 -1.21 17.84 15.38
N VAL A 102 -2.45 17.45 15.68
CA VAL A 102 -2.98 16.10 15.39
C VAL A 102 -3.22 15.87 13.89
N GLN A 103 -3.39 16.94 13.08
CA GLN A 103 -3.79 16.79 11.68
C GLN A 103 -2.72 16.16 10.78
N ARG A 104 -1.43 16.26 11.12
CA ARG A 104 -0.32 15.88 10.22
C ARG A 104 0.35 14.57 10.59
N THR A 105 -0.29 13.74 11.41
CA THR A 105 0.33 12.50 11.88
C THR A 105 0.30 11.39 10.82
N GLN A 106 -0.57 11.47 9.81
CA GLN A 106 -0.86 10.33 8.94
C GLN A 106 0.02 10.32 7.69
N LEU A 107 0.92 9.34 7.59
CA LEU A 107 1.71 9.11 6.37
C LEU A 107 0.92 8.33 5.33
N PHE A 108 0.18 7.33 5.79
CA PHE A 108 -0.55 6.40 4.94
C PHE A 108 -1.81 5.93 5.65
N THR A 109 -2.95 6.03 4.98
CA THR A 109 -4.24 5.67 5.55
C THR A 109 -5.01 4.76 4.60
N VAL A 110 -5.49 3.63 5.12
CA VAL A 110 -6.40 2.72 4.43
C VAL A 110 -7.74 2.75 5.13
N LYS A 111 -8.76 3.22 4.42
CA LYS A 111 -10.13 3.31 4.89
C LYS A 111 -11.02 2.36 4.10
N MET A 112 -11.80 1.56 4.80
CA MET A 112 -12.76 0.64 4.21
C MET A 112 -14.11 0.76 4.92
N GLU A 113 -15.19 0.95 4.15
CA GLU A 113 -16.54 1.06 4.70
C GLU A 113 -17.47 -0.01 4.12
N ASN A 114 -18.39 -0.48 4.96
CA ASN A 114 -19.37 -1.52 4.64
C ASN A 114 -18.70 -2.78 4.07
N PHE A 115 -17.74 -3.33 4.81
CA PHE A 115 -17.06 -4.57 4.45
C PHE A 115 -17.89 -5.79 4.89
N GLN A 116 -18.18 -6.67 3.96
CA GLN A 116 -18.82 -7.96 4.22
C GLN A 116 -18.04 -9.05 3.53
N LEU A 117 -17.66 -10.08 4.26
CA LEU A 117 -16.94 -11.25 3.76
C LEU A 117 -17.64 -12.51 4.23
N HIS A 118 -18.02 -13.34 3.28
CA HIS A 118 -18.57 -14.68 3.50
C HIS A 118 -17.62 -15.68 2.85
N LEU A 119 -17.03 -16.54 3.68
CA LEU A 119 -16.25 -17.69 3.25
C LEU A 119 -17.02 -18.95 3.64
N ILE A 120 -17.66 -19.56 2.65
CA ILE A 120 -18.59 -20.67 2.86
C ILE A 120 -17.92 -21.97 2.48
N ALA A 121 -18.06 -22.98 3.33
CA ALA A 121 -17.68 -24.35 3.04
C ALA A 121 -18.60 -24.93 1.97
N ASP A 122 -18.01 -25.48 0.91
CA ASP A 122 -18.79 -26.18 -0.09
C ASP A 122 -18.56 -27.68 0.05
N SER A 123 -19.65 -28.41 0.32
CA SER A 123 -19.67 -29.87 0.44
C SER A 123 -19.14 -30.59 -0.80
N SER A 124 -19.20 -29.93 -1.96
CA SER A 124 -18.68 -30.46 -3.22
C SER A 124 -17.18 -30.67 -3.18
N TYR A 125 -16.44 -29.87 -2.41
CA TYR A 125 -14.97 -29.84 -2.36
C TYR A 125 -14.38 -30.32 -1.03
N ASP A 126 -15.10 -31.14 -0.26
CA ASP A 126 -14.65 -31.53 1.09
C ASP A 126 -13.40 -32.44 1.08
N SER A 127 -13.32 -33.36 0.11
CA SER A 127 -12.22 -34.32 0.04
C SER A 127 -10.92 -33.72 -0.52
N TYR A 128 -9.79 -34.19 0.01
CA TYR A 128 -8.44 -33.78 -0.40
C TYR A 128 -8.24 -33.89 -1.93
N GLU A 129 -8.59 -35.04 -2.52
CA GLU A 129 -8.44 -35.27 -3.95
C GLU A 129 -9.22 -34.28 -4.81
N LYS A 130 -10.44 -33.90 -4.38
CA LYS A 130 -11.25 -32.93 -5.12
C LYS A 130 -10.64 -31.53 -5.07
N LYS A 131 -10.09 -31.13 -3.92
CA LYS A 131 -9.36 -29.86 -3.78
C LYS A 131 -8.12 -29.84 -4.69
N VAL A 132 -7.36 -30.93 -4.73
CA VAL A 132 -6.18 -31.07 -5.62
C VAL A 132 -6.58 -31.04 -7.09
N ARG A 133 -7.68 -31.70 -7.48
CA ARG A 133 -8.22 -31.62 -8.85
C ARG A 133 -8.61 -30.19 -9.21
N LEU A 134 -9.20 -29.44 -8.28
CA LEU A 134 -9.55 -28.04 -8.51
C LEU A 134 -8.31 -27.16 -8.69
N ILE A 135 -7.23 -27.38 -7.93
CA ILE A 135 -5.94 -26.68 -8.15
C ILE A 135 -5.49 -26.87 -9.60
N LYS A 136 -5.47 -28.12 -10.09
CA LYS A 136 -5.07 -28.43 -11.47
C LYS A 136 -5.97 -27.78 -12.54
N GLN A 137 -7.24 -27.55 -12.22
CA GLN A 137 -8.20 -26.89 -13.12
C GLN A 137 -8.03 -25.38 -13.16
N ILE A 138 -7.73 -24.76 -12.01
CA ILE A 138 -7.50 -23.31 -11.91
C ILE A 138 -6.13 -22.96 -12.51
N ASP A 139 -5.12 -23.77 -12.22
CA ASP A 139 -3.73 -23.51 -12.62
C ASP A 139 -3.26 -24.52 -13.67
N VAL A 140 -3.84 -24.39 -14.87
CA VAL A 140 -3.58 -25.30 -16.00
C VAL A 140 -2.18 -25.12 -16.59
N HIS A 141 -1.61 -23.92 -16.46
CA HIS A 141 -0.35 -23.55 -17.11
C HIS A 141 0.90 -23.99 -16.34
N SER A 142 0.74 -24.33 -15.06
CA SER A 142 1.84 -24.75 -14.20
C SER A 142 2.02 -26.27 -14.23
N PRO A 143 3.27 -26.77 -14.31
CA PRO A 143 3.51 -28.20 -14.20
C PRO A 143 3.18 -28.67 -12.78
N PHE A 144 2.36 -29.71 -12.67
CA PHE A 144 1.94 -30.26 -11.38
C PHE A 144 2.70 -31.56 -11.08
N PRO A 145 3.62 -31.58 -10.08
CA PRO A 145 4.35 -32.80 -9.73
C PRO A 145 3.41 -33.91 -9.23
N GLU A 146 3.65 -35.16 -9.61
CA GLU A 146 2.80 -36.29 -9.20
C GLU A 146 2.88 -36.57 -7.68
N ASP A 147 4.05 -36.32 -7.08
CA ASP A 147 4.35 -36.61 -5.67
C ASP A 147 4.07 -35.44 -4.71
N ILE A 148 3.35 -34.40 -5.14
CA ILE A 148 3.13 -33.22 -4.28
C ILE A 148 2.11 -33.52 -3.17
N LEU A 149 2.55 -33.30 -1.93
CA LEU A 149 1.72 -33.36 -0.74
C LEU A 149 1.54 -31.95 -0.16
N PHE A 150 0.34 -31.66 0.31
CA PHE A 150 0.02 -30.40 0.98
C PHE A 150 -0.16 -30.63 2.49
N SER A 151 0.53 -29.83 3.30
CA SER A 151 0.36 -29.83 4.76
C SER A 151 -0.99 -29.25 5.16
N THR A 152 -1.39 -28.17 4.48
CA THR A 152 -2.65 -27.47 4.70
C THR A 152 -3.35 -27.27 3.36
N ILE A 153 -4.60 -27.71 3.23
CA ILE A 153 -5.42 -27.42 2.05
C ILE A 153 -6.86 -27.12 2.44
N TRP A 154 -7.38 -25.99 1.98
CA TRP A 154 -8.75 -25.57 2.21
C TRP A 154 -9.32 -24.91 0.96
N CYS A 155 -10.62 -25.05 0.75
CA CYS A 155 -11.35 -24.47 -0.37
C CYS A 155 -12.64 -23.86 0.15
N ARG A 156 -12.92 -22.61 -0.25
CA ARG A 156 -14.09 -21.85 0.19
C ARG A 156 -14.72 -21.11 -0.98
N GLN A 157 -16.05 -21.03 -0.99
CA GLN A 157 -16.72 -20.05 -1.81
C GLN A 157 -16.59 -18.68 -1.16
N LEU A 158 -16.08 -17.72 -1.93
CA LEU A 158 -15.85 -16.34 -1.55
C LEU A 158 -17.01 -15.48 -2.02
N PHE A 159 -17.65 -14.78 -1.10
CA PHE A 159 -18.49 -13.61 -1.41
C PHE A 159 -18.00 -12.44 -0.56
N ALA A 160 -17.45 -11.42 -1.22
CA ALA A 160 -17.03 -10.21 -0.53
C ALA A 160 -17.74 -9.00 -1.14
N SER A 161 -18.16 -8.07 -0.30
CA SER A 161 -18.74 -6.78 -0.69
C SER A 161 -18.05 -5.68 0.10
N ILE A 162 -17.66 -4.62 -0.61
CA ILE A 162 -17.03 -3.44 -0.03
C ILE A 162 -17.74 -2.22 -0.60
N GLY A 163 -18.29 -1.39 0.29
CA GLY A 163 -18.98 -0.17 -0.11
C GLY A 163 -18.02 0.88 -0.65
N VAL A 164 -16.99 1.20 0.15
CA VAL A 164 -15.96 2.18 -0.19
C VAL A 164 -14.61 1.66 0.27
N PHE A 165 -13.59 1.77 -0.57
CA PHE A 165 -12.20 1.46 -0.25
C PHE A 165 -11.30 2.59 -0.73
N ILE A 166 -10.64 3.26 0.21
CA ILE A 166 -9.81 4.43 -0.06
C ILE A 166 -8.43 4.19 0.53
N ILE A 167 -7.40 4.44 -0.29
CA ILE A 167 -6.01 4.54 0.15
C ILE A 167 -5.58 5.98 -0.08
N SER A 168 -5.16 6.64 0.99
CA SER A 168 -4.67 8.02 0.96
C SER A 168 -3.22 8.07 1.43
N LEU A 169 -2.44 8.93 0.79
CA LEU A 169 -1.05 9.24 1.15
C LEU A 169 -1.00 10.67 1.66
N ARG A 170 -0.45 10.86 2.87
CA ARG A 170 -0.29 12.17 3.53
C ARG A 170 -1.52 13.11 3.33
N ASP A 171 -1.36 14.40 3.54
CA ASP A 171 -2.37 15.44 3.32
C ASP A 171 -2.63 15.75 1.83
N PHE A 172 -2.43 14.78 0.93
CA PHE A 172 -2.62 14.99 -0.51
C PHE A 172 -4.10 15.21 -0.85
N SER A 173 -4.34 16.08 -1.84
CA SER A 173 -5.69 16.48 -2.25
C SER A 173 -6.49 15.33 -2.87
N GLN A 174 -5.80 14.37 -3.48
CA GLN A 174 -6.40 13.19 -4.11
C GLN A 174 -5.90 11.91 -3.42
N PRO A 175 -6.77 10.89 -3.26
CA PRO A 175 -6.35 9.58 -2.77
C PRO A 175 -5.60 8.80 -3.86
N LEU A 176 -4.69 7.92 -3.44
CA LEU A 176 -3.98 6.96 -4.29
C LEU A 176 -4.92 5.99 -4.97
N LEU A 177 -5.88 5.49 -4.20
CA LEU A 177 -6.88 4.57 -4.70
C LEU A 177 -8.23 4.95 -4.11
N ASN A 178 -9.25 5.03 -4.95
CA ASN A 178 -10.63 5.20 -4.52
C ASN A 178 -11.52 4.24 -5.30
N ALA A 179 -11.99 3.21 -4.63
CA ALA A 179 -12.88 2.22 -5.19
C ALA A 179 -14.24 2.27 -4.51
N LYS A 180 -15.31 2.20 -5.31
CA LYS A 180 -16.69 2.24 -4.84
C LYS A 180 -17.45 1.01 -5.32
N LYS A 181 -18.21 0.42 -4.39
CA LYS A 181 -19.10 -0.73 -4.62
C LYS A 181 -18.37 -1.88 -5.30
N LEU A 182 -17.41 -2.47 -4.59
CA LEU A 182 -16.70 -3.67 -5.00
C LEU A 182 -17.49 -4.90 -4.57
N TYR A 183 -17.66 -5.85 -5.48
CA TYR A 183 -18.26 -7.15 -5.18
C TYR A 183 -17.39 -8.24 -5.77
N PHE A 184 -16.99 -9.21 -4.96
CA PHE A 184 -16.22 -10.36 -5.37
C PHE A 184 -17.05 -11.61 -5.13
N LYS A 185 -17.10 -12.49 -6.13
CA LYS A 185 -17.75 -13.79 -6.05
C LYS A 185 -16.85 -14.82 -6.74
N GLY A 186 -16.58 -15.93 -6.08
CA GLY A 186 -15.76 -16.97 -6.70
C GLY A 186 -15.39 -18.09 -5.76
N VAL A 187 -14.38 -18.85 -6.17
CA VAL A 187 -13.77 -19.89 -5.34
C VAL A 187 -12.36 -19.45 -4.96
N LEU A 188 -12.04 -19.60 -3.68
CA LEU A 188 -10.71 -19.34 -3.13
C LEU A 188 -10.20 -20.62 -2.45
N LEU A 189 -9.01 -21.05 -2.84
CA LEU A 189 -8.36 -22.23 -2.31
C LEU A 189 -6.98 -21.84 -1.78
N GLY A 190 -6.70 -22.15 -0.52
CA GLY A 190 -5.37 -22.01 0.05
C GLY A 190 -4.71 -23.39 0.15
N ALA A 191 -3.49 -23.51 -0.38
CA ALA A 191 -2.70 -24.73 -0.28
C ALA A 191 -1.27 -24.40 0.15
N GLU A 192 -0.80 -25.07 1.19
CA GLU A 192 0.57 -25.02 1.66
C GLU A 192 1.24 -26.36 1.38
N GLN A 193 2.31 -26.34 0.59
CA GLN A 193 3.06 -27.55 0.23
C GLN A 193 3.80 -28.08 1.44
N GLU A 194 3.89 -29.40 1.58
CA GLU A 194 4.67 -30.00 2.67
C GLU A 194 6.16 -29.66 2.51
N ALA A 195 6.75 -29.09 3.57
CA ALA A 195 8.16 -28.74 3.56
C ALA A 195 9.06 -29.97 3.47
N CYS A 196 9.99 -29.93 2.52
CA CYS A 196 11.11 -30.85 2.45
C CYS A 196 12.06 -30.66 3.64
N ALA A 197 13.00 -31.60 3.84
CA ALA A 197 13.95 -31.54 4.97
C ALA A 197 14.74 -30.22 5.06
N ARG A 198 15.03 -29.58 3.91
CA ARG A 198 15.75 -28.29 3.81
C ARG A 198 14.88 -27.08 4.17
N ALA A 199 13.56 -27.19 3.99
CA ALA A 199 12.58 -26.14 4.25
C ALA A 199 12.03 -26.19 5.69
N ARG A 200 12.59 -27.04 6.57
CA ARG A 200 12.23 -27.13 7.98
C ARG A 200 13.35 -26.56 8.83
N ARG A 201 13.03 -25.61 9.70
CA ARG A 201 13.99 -25.01 10.65
C ARG A 201 13.72 -25.46 12.07
N THR A 202 14.76 -25.56 12.89
CA THR A 202 14.61 -25.80 14.33
C THR A 202 14.58 -24.46 15.06
N CYS A 203 13.51 -24.20 15.81
CA CYS A 203 13.39 -23.02 16.67
C CYS A 203 13.37 -23.47 18.14
N GLU A 204 14.19 -22.83 18.97
CA GLU A 204 14.09 -22.95 20.41
C GLU A 204 13.03 -21.99 20.93
N ILE A 205 12.04 -22.52 21.66
CA ILE A 205 11.08 -21.71 22.40
C ILE A 205 11.60 -21.56 23.83
N ASP A 206 11.88 -20.32 24.21
CA ASP A 206 12.13 -19.96 25.60
C ASP A 206 10.80 -19.89 26.35
N MET A 207 10.57 -20.86 27.24
CA MET A 207 9.37 -20.91 28.08
C MET A 207 9.58 -20.20 29.44
N GLY A 208 10.71 -19.51 29.61
CA GLY A 208 11.07 -18.78 30.83
C GLY A 208 12.02 -19.58 31.75
N PRO A 209 12.46 -18.97 32.87
CA PRO A 209 13.59 -19.45 33.66
C PRO A 209 13.39 -20.82 34.33
N ASN A 210 12.14 -21.26 34.48
CA ASN A 210 11.80 -22.52 35.15
C ASN A 210 11.55 -23.69 34.19
N PHE A 211 11.64 -23.46 32.88
CA PHE A 211 11.35 -24.47 31.87
C PHE A 211 12.57 -24.69 30.98
N ALA A 212 12.84 -25.96 30.66
CA ALA A 212 13.87 -26.29 29.69
C ALA A 212 13.48 -25.74 28.30
N ARG A 213 14.46 -25.20 27.58
CA ARG A 213 14.26 -24.73 26.20
C ARG A 213 13.77 -25.88 25.33
N PHE A 214 12.64 -25.69 24.66
CA PHE A 214 12.02 -26.72 23.84
C PHE A 214 12.30 -26.46 22.35
N LYS A 215 12.83 -27.46 21.65
CA LYS A 215 13.13 -27.39 20.21
C LYS A 215 11.93 -27.85 19.39
N ILE A 216 11.37 -26.95 18.58
CA ILE A 216 10.29 -27.27 17.63
C ILE A 216 10.80 -27.10 16.21
N GLN A 217 10.44 -28.04 15.34
CA GLN A 217 10.62 -27.87 13.89
C GLN A 217 9.46 -27.09 13.30
N ARG A 218 9.76 -26.02 12.58
CA ARG A 218 8.79 -25.17 11.88
C ARG A 218 9.00 -25.25 10.37
N SER A 219 7.90 -25.36 9.64
CA SER A 219 7.89 -25.22 8.19
C SER A 219 8.21 -23.79 7.78
N MET A 220 8.96 -23.62 6.69
CA MET A 220 9.23 -22.32 6.05
C MET A 220 8.39 -22.10 4.79
N THR A 221 7.60 -23.08 4.36
CA THR A 221 6.71 -22.99 3.20
C THR A 221 5.65 -21.91 3.39
N THR A 222 5.28 -21.25 2.30
CA THR A 222 4.21 -20.25 2.28
C THR A 222 2.92 -20.85 1.74
N MET A 223 1.80 -20.33 2.24
CA MET A 223 0.48 -20.66 1.70
C MET A 223 0.30 -19.97 0.35
N LYS A 224 -0.01 -20.75 -0.68
CA LYS A 224 -0.37 -20.27 -2.02
C LYS A 224 -1.89 -20.25 -2.15
N PHE A 225 -2.39 -19.25 -2.88
CA PHE A 225 -3.80 -19.02 -3.11
C PHE A 225 -4.13 -19.27 -4.57
N TYR A 226 -5.07 -20.19 -4.80
CA TYR A 226 -5.64 -20.49 -6.09
C TYR A 226 -7.05 -19.92 -6.14
N HIS A 227 -7.34 -19.13 -7.16
CA HIS A 227 -8.61 -18.42 -7.25
C HIS A 227 -9.23 -18.46 -8.64
N ASP A 228 -10.56 -18.52 -8.65
CA ASP A 228 -11.37 -18.20 -9.81
C ASP A 228 -12.45 -17.22 -9.34
N ILE A 229 -12.19 -15.93 -9.55
CA ILE A 229 -12.96 -14.83 -8.96
C ILE A 229 -13.52 -13.95 -10.06
N ILE A 230 -14.81 -13.63 -9.92
CA ILE A 230 -15.49 -12.61 -10.69
C ILE A 230 -15.71 -11.41 -9.77
N SER A 231 -15.23 -10.24 -10.20
CA SER A 231 -15.38 -8.98 -9.51
C SER A 231 -16.29 -8.04 -10.29
N ASN A 232 -17.22 -7.36 -9.61
CA ASN A 232 -18.01 -6.28 -10.17
C ASN A 232 -17.70 -4.99 -9.41
N ILE A 233 -17.33 -3.94 -10.14
CA ILE A 233 -16.85 -2.68 -9.57
C ILE A 233 -17.64 -1.52 -10.19
N SER A 234 -18.13 -0.60 -9.36
CA SER A 234 -18.85 0.55 -9.91
C SER A 234 -17.92 1.66 -10.39
N SER A 235 -16.88 1.97 -9.63
CA SER A 235 -15.90 3.01 -9.98
C SER A 235 -14.60 2.70 -9.27
N LEU A 236 -13.50 2.76 -10.01
CA LEU A 236 -12.14 2.61 -9.51
C LEU A 236 -11.32 3.77 -10.03
N ILE A 237 -10.77 4.58 -9.14
CA ILE A 237 -9.87 5.68 -9.49
C ILE A 237 -8.52 5.36 -8.87
N TYR A 238 -7.50 5.27 -9.71
CA TYR A 238 -6.11 5.14 -9.30
C TYR A 238 -5.36 6.39 -9.73
N THR A 239 -4.73 7.06 -8.77
CA THR A 239 -4.02 8.32 -8.98
C THR A 239 -2.53 8.07 -8.79
N HIS A 240 -1.69 8.49 -9.72
CA HIS A 240 -0.24 8.34 -9.62
C HIS A 240 0.47 9.59 -10.17
N GLY A 241 1.70 9.85 -9.73
CA GLY A 241 2.48 11.00 -10.19
C GLY A 241 3.94 10.89 -9.81
N ALA A 242 4.81 11.59 -10.53
CA ALA A 242 6.23 11.69 -10.16
C ALA A 242 6.41 12.34 -8.77
N CYS A 243 5.49 13.22 -8.38
CA CYS A 243 5.43 13.84 -7.07
C CYS A 243 5.14 12.86 -5.92
N TRP A 244 4.59 11.68 -6.20
CA TRP A 244 4.17 10.71 -5.19
C TRP A 244 5.22 9.62 -4.96
N GLU A 245 6.11 9.41 -5.93
CA GLU A 245 7.15 8.38 -5.90
C GLU A 245 8.03 8.43 -4.64
N PRO A 246 8.54 9.61 -4.18
CA PRO A 246 9.35 9.66 -2.97
C PRO A 246 8.59 9.21 -1.72
N ILE A 247 7.29 9.52 -1.63
CA ILE A 247 6.47 9.12 -0.49
C ILE A 247 6.19 7.62 -0.54
N LEU A 248 5.87 7.07 -1.71
CA LEU A 248 5.69 5.62 -1.86
C LEU A 248 6.95 4.85 -1.45
N GLN A 249 8.13 5.35 -1.81
CA GLN A 249 9.40 4.78 -1.39
C GLN A 249 9.61 4.86 0.13
N GLN A 250 9.29 6.00 0.75
CA GLN A 250 9.37 6.15 2.21
C GLN A 250 8.39 5.20 2.93
N VAL A 251 7.15 5.11 2.46
CA VAL A 251 6.15 4.17 3.00
C VAL A 251 6.63 2.73 2.86
N ASN A 252 7.25 2.37 1.73
CA ASN A 252 7.83 1.04 1.55
C ASN A 252 8.95 0.76 2.58
N LEU A 253 9.88 1.69 2.79
CA LEU A 253 10.93 1.57 3.81
C LEU A 253 10.35 1.44 5.23
N SER A 254 9.30 2.20 5.55
CA SER A 254 8.60 2.08 6.83
C SER A 254 7.96 0.70 7.00
N PHE A 255 7.37 0.14 5.94
CA PHE A 255 6.82 -1.22 5.96
C PHE A 255 7.90 -2.29 6.13
N GLU A 256 9.12 -2.10 5.61
CA GLU A 256 10.24 -3.02 5.83
C GLU A 256 10.66 -3.09 7.31
N LEU A 257 10.47 -2.03 8.09
CA LEU A 257 10.69 -2.06 9.55
C LEU A 257 9.60 -2.84 10.29
N ILE A 258 8.38 -2.85 9.76
CA ILE A 258 7.22 -3.53 10.36
C ILE A 258 7.25 -5.03 10.02
N PHE A 259 7.55 -5.36 8.76
CA PHE A 259 7.55 -6.73 8.28
C PHE A 259 8.92 -7.38 8.50
N ARG A 260 8.94 -8.49 9.25
CA ARG A 260 10.19 -9.23 9.44
C ARG A 260 10.73 -9.75 8.11
N PRO A 261 12.05 -9.64 7.86
CA PRO A 261 12.66 -10.20 6.66
C PRO A 261 12.48 -11.73 6.63
N SER A 262 12.52 -12.29 5.42
CA SER A 262 12.52 -13.73 5.24
C SER A 262 13.71 -14.36 5.98
N ASN A 263 13.50 -15.55 6.55
CA ASN A 263 14.59 -16.31 7.16
C ASN A 263 15.34 -17.17 6.12
N ASP A 264 14.90 -17.13 4.86
CA ASP A 264 15.60 -17.69 3.73
C ASP A 264 16.75 -16.73 3.34
N PRO A 265 18.00 -17.21 3.19
CA PRO A 265 19.15 -16.38 2.84
C PRO A 265 19.16 -15.95 1.36
N SER A 266 18.26 -16.46 0.52
CA SER A 266 18.13 -16.02 -0.87
C SER A 266 17.70 -14.56 -0.99
N PRO A 267 18.04 -13.88 -2.10
CA PRO A 267 17.57 -12.53 -2.37
C PRO A 267 16.05 -12.45 -2.31
N SER A 268 15.53 -11.40 -1.67
CA SER A 268 14.08 -11.21 -1.58
C SER A 268 13.50 -10.95 -2.96
N LEU A 269 12.43 -11.67 -3.29
CA LEU A 269 11.65 -11.39 -4.50
C LEU A 269 11.03 -9.98 -4.47
N THR A 270 10.93 -9.37 -5.65
CA THR A 270 10.17 -8.12 -5.84
C THR A 270 8.71 -8.33 -5.46
N TRP A 271 7.98 -7.27 -5.17
CA TRP A 271 6.56 -7.38 -4.80
C TRP A 271 5.72 -8.06 -5.90
N TRP A 272 6.04 -7.79 -7.17
CA TRP A 272 5.35 -8.39 -8.32
C TRP A 272 5.63 -9.89 -8.46
N ASP A 273 6.89 -10.30 -8.31
CA ASP A 273 7.26 -11.72 -8.33
C ASP A 273 6.70 -12.48 -7.14
N LYS A 274 6.61 -11.84 -5.96
CA LYS A 274 5.92 -12.40 -4.79
C LYS A 274 4.44 -12.61 -5.05
N LEU A 275 3.75 -11.64 -5.63
CA LEU A 275 2.32 -11.78 -5.96
C LEU A 275 2.10 -12.94 -6.92
N ARG A 276 2.89 -13.03 -7.99
CA ARG A 276 2.86 -14.17 -8.93
C ARG A 276 3.14 -15.51 -8.26
N PHE A 277 4.07 -15.55 -7.31
CA PHE A 277 4.43 -16.78 -6.61
C PHE A 277 3.34 -17.25 -5.63
N LEU A 278 2.54 -16.32 -5.09
CA LEU A 278 1.53 -16.58 -4.08
C LEU A 278 0.13 -16.75 -4.66
N PHE A 279 -0.23 -16.04 -5.72
CA PHE A 279 -1.57 -15.99 -6.27
C PHE A 279 -1.60 -16.61 -7.67
N HIS A 280 -2.48 -17.58 -7.85
CA HIS A 280 -2.65 -18.33 -9.09
C HIS A 280 -4.11 -18.40 -9.48
N GLY A 281 -4.39 -18.30 -10.78
CA GLY A 281 -5.73 -18.47 -11.33
C GLY A 281 -6.28 -17.21 -12.01
N SER A 282 -7.57 -17.26 -12.34
CA SER A 282 -8.21 -16.22 -13.15
C SER A 282 -8.96 -15.20 -12.28
N LEU A 283 -8.89 -13.94 -12.69
CA LEU A 283 -9.68 -12.85 -12.12
C LEU A 283 -10.37 -12.10 -13.27
N LYS A 284 -11.70 -12.17 -13.29
CA LYS A 284 -12.53 -11.43 -14.25
C LYS A 284 -13.16 -10.25 -13.54
N MET A 285 -12.90 -9.03 -13.99
CA MET A 285 -13.38 -7.80 -13.39
C MET A 285 -14.27 -7.07 -14.39
N ASN A 286 -15.54 -6.86 -14.03
CA ASN A 286 -16.45 -6.00 -14.76
C ASN A 286 -16.56 -4.69 -14.02
N SER A 287 -16.25 -3.59 -14.70
CA SER A 287 -16.27 -2.26 -14.10
C SER A 287 -17.02 -1.28 -14.98
N LYS A 288 -17.85 -0.43 -14.37
CA LYS A 288 -18.52 0.64 -15.12
C LYS A 288 -17.54 1.73 -15.54
N GLN A 289 -16.59 2.05 -14.67
CA GLN A 289 -15.56 3.05 -14.93
C GLN A 289 -14.30 2.71 -14.13
N ILE A 290 -13.16 2.63 -14.81
CA ILE A 290 -11.83 2.66 -14.21
C ILE A 290 -11.16 3.92 -14.73
N SER A 291 -10.70 4.79 -13.84
CA SER A 291 -9.92 5.97 -14.19
C SER A 291 -8.50 5.82 -13.64
N ILE A 292 -7.51 5.93 -14.51
CA ILE A 292 -6.11 6.06 -14.13
C ILE A 292 -5.70 7.51 -14.36
N VAL A 293 -5.40 8.23 -13.29
CA VAL A 293 -5.07 9.65 -13.31
C VAL A 293 -3.58 9.82 -13.06
N PHE A 294 -2.89 10.49 -13.97
CA PHE A 294 -1.48 10.84 -13.86
C PHE A 294 -1.30 12.33 -13.59
N HIS A 295 -0.62 12.67 -12.49
CA HIS A 295 -0.18 14.04 -12.21
C HIS A 295 0.99 14.42 -13.11
N ALA A 296 0.86 15.55 -13.80
CA ALA A 296 1.94 16.12 -14.60
C ALA A 296 2.87 17.03 -13.77
N SER A 297 2.35 17.59 -12.67
CA SER A 297 3.09 18.51 -11.79
C SER A 297 4.00 17.76 -10.80
N LEU A 298 5.09 18.42 -10.39
CA LEU A 298 5.94 17.96 -9.28
C LEU A 298 5.36 18.33 -7.91
N ASP A 299 4.35 19.21 -7.88
CA ASP A 299 3.61 19.55 -6.67
C ASP A 299 2.45 18.55 -6.44
N PRO A 300 2.47 17.76 -5.35
CA PRO A 300 1.41 16.79 -5.07
C PRO A 300 0.08 17.43 -4.65
N TYR A 301 0.06 18.72 -4.33
CA TYR A 301 -1.17 19.44 -3.98
C TYR A 301 -1.88 20.03 -5.21
N ASN A 302 -1.20 20.06 -6.35
CA ASN A 302 -1.79 20.54 -7.61
C ASN A 302 -2.87 19.57 -8.09
N SER A 303 -4.09 20.07 -8.28
CA SER A 303 -5.24 19.29 -8.75
C SER A 303 -5.66 19.63 -10.18
N THR A 304 -4.91 20.50 -10.85
CA THR A 304 -5.32 21.13 -12.12
C THR A 304 -4.60 20.58 -13.35
N GLU A 305 -3.44 19.96 -13.19
CA GLU A 305 -2.60 19.47 -14.30
C GLU A 305 -2.52 17.94 -14.28
N LEU A 306 -3.51 17.30 -14.91
CA LEU A 306 -3.71 15.85 -14.85
C LEU A 306 -3.98 15.25 -16.23
N ILE A 307 -3.52 14.02 -16.44
CA ILE A 307 -3.91 13.20 -17.60
C ILE A 307 -4.72 12.02 -17.07
N GLU A 308 -5.97 11.88 -17.52
CA GLU A 308 -6.85 10.79 -17.12
C GLU A 308 -7.07 9.82 -18.28
N PHE A 309 -6.75 8.54 -18.04
CA PHE A 309 -7.17 7.43 -18.87
C PHE A 309 -8.43 6.82 -18.26
N SER A 310 -9.57 7.03 -18.91
CA SER A 310 -10.87 6.53 -18.50
C SER A 310 -11.26 5.31 -19.32
N PHE A 311 -11.34 4.16 -18.67
CA PHE A 311 -11.82 2.90 -19.22
C PHE A 311 -13.28 2.75 -18.81
N VAL A 312 -14.18 3.05 -19.75
CA VAL A 312 -15.63 3.00 -19.53
C VAL A 312 -16.15 1.62 -19.93
N ASN A 313 -17.08 1.08 -19.13
CA ASN A 313 -17.70 -0.24 -19.29
C ASN A 313 -16.67 -1.35 -19.54
N SER A 314 -15.58 -1.36 -18.76
CA SER A 314 -14.48 -2.27 -19.00
C SER A 314 -14.72 -3.67 -18.44
N THR A 315 -14.42 -4.68 -19.24
CA THR A 315 -14.26 -6.07 -18.81
C THR A 315 -12.78 -6.43 -18.88
N THR A 316 -12.18 -6.62 -17.71
CA THR A 316 -10.77 -6.99 -17.55
C THR A 316 -10.67 -8.46 -17.15
N GLN A 317 -9.93 -9.25 -17.92
CA GLN A 317 -9.57 -10.63 -17.59
C GLN A 317 -8.07 -10.70 -17.30
N ILE A 318 -7.74 -11.14 -16.09
CA ILE A 318 -6.38 -11.36 -15.62
C ILE A 318 -6.19 -12.87 -15.50
N ASP A 319 -5.32 -13.41 -16.34
CA ASP A 319 -4.84 -14.78 -16.28
C ASP A 319 -3.33 -14.79 -16.03
N THR A 320 -2.76 -15.96 -15.77
CA THR A 320 -1.31 -16.13 -15.56
C THR A 320 -0.53 -15.65 -16.79
N GLY A 321 -0.02 -14.42 -16.74
CA GLY A 321 0.85 -13.82 -17.75
C GLY A 321 0.14 -13.06 -18.86
N LYS A 322 -1.18 -12.88 -18.75
CA LYS A 322 -1.96 -12.11 -19.73
C LYS A 322 -3.02 -11.28 -19.02
N ILE A 323 -3.04 -9.99 -19.32
CA ILE A 323 -4.10 -9.08 -18.90
C ILE A 323 -4.79 -8.58 -20.16
N GLN A 324 -6.08 -8.85 -20.29
CA GLN A 324 -6.88 -8.41 -21.42
C GLN A 324 -8.00 -7.50 -20.92
N ILE A 325 -8.10 -6.30 -21.48
CA ILE A 325 -9.08 -5.29 -21.12
C ILE A 325 -9.89 -4.99 -22.39
N LEU A 326 -11.19 -5.20 -22.33
CA LEU A 326 -12.15 -4.75 -23.34
C LEU A 326 -12.89 -3.54 -22.77
N CYS A 327 -12.83 -2.37 -23.43
CA CYS A 327 -13.43 -1.14 -22.92
C CYS A 327 -13.61 -0.06 -24.00
N ASP A 328 -14.40 0.96 -23.67
CA ASP A 328 -14.32 2.25 -24.34
C ASP A 328 -13.24 3.09 -23.65
N LEU A 329 -12.18 3.44 -24.37
CA LEU A 329 -11.06 4.22 -23.85
C LEU A 329 -11.22 5.70 -24.20
N ASP A 330 -11.35 6.52 -23.18
CA ASP A 330 -11.27 7.98 -23.28
C ASP A 330 -9.99 8.49 -22.60
N VAL A 331 -9.28 9.42 -23.25
CA VAL A 331 -8.13 10.10 -22.63
C VAL A 331 -8.44 11.59 -22.52
N PHE A 332 -8.40 12.09 -21.29
CA PHE A 332 -8.63 13.49 -20.96
C PHE A 332 -7.34 14.15 -20.50
N VAL A 333 -7.17 15.40 -20.88
CA VAL A 333 -6.14 16.28 -20.31
C VAL A 333 -6.84 17.41 -19.59
N HIS A 334 -6.52 17.50 -18.31
CA HIS A 334 -6.91 18.55 -17.39
C HIS A 334 -5.73 19.53 -17.28
N ALA A 335 -5.97 20.79 -17.56
CA ALA A 335 -4.95 21.85 -17.48
C ALA A 335 -5.56 23.10 -16.88
N ALA A 336 -4.80 23.86 -16.08
CA ALA A 336 -5.27 25.05 -15.34
C ALA A 336 -5.77 26.25 -16.19
N SER A 337 -5.91 26.08 -17.51
CA SER A 337 -6.31 27.13 -18.45
C SER A 337 -7.79 26.98 -18.84
N LYS A 338 -8.39 28.06 -19.34
CA LYS A 338 -9.82 28.18 -19.72
C LYS A 338 -10.40 27.07 -20.64
N TYR A 339 -9.57 26.17 -21.16
CA TYR A 339 -9.95 24.94 -21.85
C TYR A 339 -9.68 23.74 -20.92
N ASP A 340 -10.40 23.68 -19.80
CA ASP A 340 -10.06 22.86 -18.62
C ASP A 340 -10.17 21.34 -18.83
N GLU A 341 -10.94 20.85 -19.81
CA GLU A 341 -11.17 19.40 -19.99
C GLU A 341 -11.21 19.04 -21.49
N CYS A 342 -10.05 18.72 -22.05
CA CYS A 342 -9.97 18.31 -23.45
C CYS A 342 -9.91 16.78 -23.55
N ARG A 343 -10.92 16.17 -24.18
CA ARG A 343 -10.83 14.78 -24.61
C ARG A 343 -9.96 14.70 -25.86
N ILE A 344 -8.77 14.11 -25.73
CA ILE A 344 -7.80 14.01 -26.83
C ILE A 344 -8.03 12.74 -27.62
N ILE A 345 -8.36 11.64 -26.95
CA ILE A 345 -8.54 10.33 -27.56
C ILE A 345 -9.90 9.78 -27.12
N HIS A 346 -10.65 9.28 -28.10
CA HIS A 346 -11.84 8.47 -27.88
C HIS A 346 -11.71 7.24 -28.79
N LEU A 347 -11.58 6.06 -28.18
CA LEU A 347 -11.52 4.80 -28.89
C LEU A 347 -12.58 3.86 -28.31
N PRO A 348 -13.72 3.70 -28.99
CA PRO A 348 -14.77 2.77 -28.57
C PRO A 348 -14.37 1.31 -28.86
N ASP A 349 -14.88 0.37 -28.07
CA ASP A 349 -14.73 -1.09 -28.24
C ASP A 349 -13.28 -1.58 -28.44
N VAL A 350 -12.33 -0.99 -27.71
CA VAL A 350 -10.91 -1.37 -27.81
C VAL A 350 -10.63 -2.59 -26.94
N THR A 351 -9.89 -3.54 -27.52
CA THR A 351 -9.24 -4.61 -26.75
C THR A 351 -7.76 -4.29 -26.55
N ILE A 352 -7.37 -4.04 -25.31
CA ILE A 352 -5.98 -3.83 -24.90
C ILE A 352 -5.49 -5.14 -24.27
N THR A 353 -4.39 -5.68 -24.77
CA THR A 353 -3.79 -6.91 -24.23
C THR A 353 -2.37 -6.65 -23.80
N PHE A 354 -2.09 -6.83 -22.52
CA PHE A 354 -0.75 -6.85 -21.95
C PHE A 354 -0.30 -8.31 -21.81
N ASN A 355 0.74 -8.67 -22.54
CA ASN A 355 1.41 -9.97 -22.40
C ASN A 355 2.61 -9.80 -21.50
N LEU A 356 2.62 -10.51 -20.38
CA LEU A 356 3.70 -10.46 -19.40
C LEU A 356 4.67 -11.59 -19.69
N ASN A 357 5.92 -11.23 -19.94
CA ASN A 357 7.01 -12.18 -20.10
C ASN A 357 7.93 -12.06 -18.88
N TRP A 358 8.37 -13.21 -18.39
CA TRP A 358 9.28 -13.28 -17.26
C TRP A 358 10.59 -13.89 -17.70
N ASP A 359 11.67 -13.23 -17.31
CA ASP A 359 13.01 -13.74 -17.48
C ASP A 359 13.33 -14.63 -16.27
N CYS A 360 13.41 -15.93 -16.50
CA CYS A 360 13.63 -16.93 -15.45
C CYS A 360 14.64 -17.97 -15.98
N SER A 361 15.57 -18.42 -15.14
CA SER A 361 16.54 -19.45 -15.51
C SER A 361 15.90 -20.83 -15.76
N GLY A 362 14.65 -21.03 -15.33
CA GLY A 362 13.89 -22.27 -15.48
C GLY A 362 12.50 -22.04 -16.07
N ASN A 363 11.61 -23.02 -15.90
CA ASN A 363 10.23 -22.89 -16.37
C ASN A 363 9.52 -21.76 -15.60
N LYS A 364 9.11 -20.71 -16.32
CA LYS A 364 8.40 -19.56 -15.76
C LYS A 364 7.09 -19.94 -15.06
N ASN A 365 6.43 -21.01 -15.45
CA ASN A 365 5.18 -21.41 -14.79
C ASN A 365 5.42 -22.42 -13.66
N ASP A 366 6.65 -22.87 -13.41
CA ASP A 366 6.92 -23.80 -12.33
C ASP A 366 7.18 -23.08 -11.02
N HIS A 367 6.12 -22.95 -10.22
CA HIS A 367 6.19 -22.43 -8.86
C HIS A 367 6.18 -23.55 -7.81
N HIS A 368 5.97 -24.82 -8.18
CA HIS A 368 5.89 -25.94 -7.24
C HIS A 368 7.27 -26.52 -6.88
N SER A 369 8.26 -26.39 -7.76
CA SER A 369 9.64 -26.80 -7.48
C SER A 369 10.39 -25.82 -6.56
N VAL A 370 9.96 -24.56 -6.49
CA VAL A 370 10.58 -23.53 -5.67
C VAL A 370 10.25 -23.76 -4.20
N MET A 371 11.28 -24.02 -3.40
CA MET A 371 11.16 -24.37 -1.99
C MET A 371 12.17 -23.55 -1.17
N PRO A 372 11.75 -22.93 -0.05
CA PRO A 372 12.66 -22.16 0.77
C PRO A 372 13.71 -23.04 1.44
N CYS A 373 14.87 -22.46 1.73
CA CYS A 373 15.98 -23.16 2.39
C CYS A 373 16.30 -22.52 3.74
N ALA A 374 16.37 -23.35 4.78
CA ALA A 374 16.83 -22.90 6.08
C ALA A 374 18.35 -22.62 6.05
N GLN A 375 18.79 -21.58 6.75
CA GLN A 375 20.18 -21.13 6.77
C GLN A 375 21.16 -22.22 7.26
N ASP A 376 20.73 -23.08 8.18
CA ASP A 376 21.49 -24.20 8.73
C ASP A 376 21.63 -25.38 7.76
N LYS A 377 20.94 -25.36 6.61
CA LYS A 377 20.84 -26.47 5.64
C LYS A 377 21.24 -26.07 4.22
N LEU A 378 21.98 -24.98 4.09
CA LEU A 378 22.56 -24.58 2.81
C LEU A 378 23.55 -25.65 2.32
N PRO A 379 23.51 -26.03 1.03
CA PRO A 379 24.53 -26.90 0.47
C PRO A 379 25.89 -26.20 0.50
N GLU A 380 26.95 -26.94 0.85
CA GLU A 380 28.31 -26.40 1.04
C GLU A 380 28.86 -25.61 -0.18
N TYR A 381 28.30 -25.85 -1.37
CA TYR A 381 28.69 -25.19 -2.62
C TYR A 381 28.03 -23.82 -2.88
N THR A 382 27.02 -23.40 -2.09
CA THR A 382 26.31 -22.12 -2.32
C THR A 382 26.91 -20.91 -1.61
N CYS A 383 27.96 -21.06 -0.80
CA CYS A 383 28.57 -19.94 -0.08
C CYS A 383 29.49 -19.03 -0.92
N ASN A 384 29.72 -19.36 -2.21
CA ASN A 384 30.72 -18.70 -3.07
C ASN A 384 30.15 -18.04 -4.34
N GLN A 385 28.87 -17.62 -4.35
CA GLN A 385 28.30 -16.83 -5.46
C GLN A 385 27.75 -15.50 -5.00
#